data_AF-A0A7C5FPJ6-F1
#
_entry.id   AF-A0A7C5FPJ6-F1
#
_cell.length_a   1.000
_cell.length_b   1.000
_cell.length_c   1.000
_cell.angle_alpha   90.00
_cell.angle_beta   90.00
_cell.angle_gamma   90.00
#
_symmetry.space_group_name_H-M   'P 1'
#
loop_
_entity.id
_entity.type
_entity.pdbx_description
1 polymer ?
#
loop_
_entity_poly.entity_id
_entity_poly.type
_entity_poly.pdbx_seq_one_letter_code
_entity_poly.pdbx_strand_id
1 'polypeptide(L)'
;MTYQFTVSPDFSPAHIAGWHIFNTWLQKQLSEAIHFEMYDSFDAQRQAINEGKVDLIYANPYDAAMLVRDKGFTALARPIDKPDEAMVVVNSDSVITTIEELQAGINVAYTDDPDVKMMGMIMLEPADLNASNIT
;
A
#
# COMPACT_ATOMS: atom_id res chain seq x y z
N MET A 1 -18.99 -22.25 -5.58
CA MET A 1 -18.91 -20.92 -4.96
C MET A 1 -17.75 -20.21 -5.62
N THR A 2 -17.85 -18.90 -5.90
CA THR A 2 -16.75 -18.17 -6.55
C THR A 2 -16.05 -17.36 -5.47
N TYR A 3 -14.76 -17.60 -5.27
CA TYR A 3 -13.93 -16.81 -4.36
C TYR A 3 -13.53 -15.50 -5.00
N GLN A 4 -13.31 -14.47 -4.20
CA GLN A 4 -12.84 -13.17 -4.66
C GLN A 4 -11.39 -12.93 -4.22
N PHE A 5 -10.54 -12.63 -5.19
CA PHE A 5 -9.14 -12.30 -5.01
C PHE A 5 -8.85 -10.86 -5.45
N THR A 6 -8.18 -10.10 -4.60
CA THR A 6 -7.76 -8.72 -4.92
C THR A 6 -6.30 -8.47 -4.55
N VAL A 7 -5.76 -7.34 -5.01
CA VAL A 7 -4.45 -6.81 -4.60
C VAL A 7 -4.62 -5.36 -4.15
N SER A 8 -3.80 -4.91 -3.21
CA SER A 8 -3.78 -3.50 -2.80
C SER A 8 -3.60 -2.54 -3.99
N PRO A 9 -4.20 -1.35 -3.96
CA PRO A 9 -4.19 -0.39 -5.07
C PRO A 9 -2.90 0.45 -5.14
N ASP A 10 -1.77 -0.14 -4.78
CA ASP A 10 -0.43 0.46 -4.72
C ASP A 10 0.53 -0.03 -5.82
N PHE A 11 0.06 -0.93 -6.71
CA PHE A 11 0.90 -1.47 -7.78
C PHE A 11 0.93 -0.60 -9.04
N SER A 12 2.13 -0.51 -9.63
CA SER A 12 2.30 0.04 -10.98
C SER A 12 1.45 -0.71 -12.00
N PRO A 13 0.84 -0.01 -12.99
CA PRO A 13 0.11 -0.63 -14.08
C PRO A 13 0.89 -1.73 -14.83
N ALA A 14 2.22 -1.66 -14.83
CA ALA A 14 3.09 -2.66 -15.41
C ALA A 14 2.94 -4.07 -14.79
N HIS A 15 2.47 -4.15 -13.54
CA HIS A 15 2.31 -5.42 -12.81
C HIS A 15 0.90 -6.01 -12.89
N ILE A 16 -0.09 -5.26 -13.42
CA ILE A 16 -1.49 -5.69 -13.50
C ILE A 16 -1.63 -7.01 -14.27
N ALA A 17 -0.99 -7.14 -15.42
CA ALA A 17 -1.05 -8.35 -16.23
C ALA A 17 -0.54 -9.59 -15.47
N GLY A 18 0.47 -9.39 -14.61
CA GLY A 18 1.03 -10.46 -13.78
C GLY A 18 0.01 -11.05 -12.81
N TRP A 19 -0.85 -10.22 -12.22
CA TRP A 19 -1.89 -10.67 -11.29
C TRP A 19 -2.99 -11.47 -11.98
N HIS A 20 -3.40 -11.11 -13.20
CA HIS A 20 -4.35 -11.92 -13.98
C HIS A 20 -3.77 -13.29 -14.37
N ILE A 21 -2.48 -13.33 -14.74
CA ILE A 21 -1.77 -14.59 -15.03
C ILE A 21 -1.70 -15.45 -13.76
N PHE A 22 -1.36 -14.84 -12.63
CA PHE A 22 -1.31 -15.53 -11.34
C PHE A 22 -2.68 -16.10 -10.95
N ASN A 23 -3.76 -15.32 -11.06
CA ASN A 23 -5.12 -15.80 -10.77
C ASN A 23 -5.51 -16.99 -11.68
N THR A 24 -5.15 -16.94 -12.96
CA THR A 24 -5.40 -18.05 -13.90
C THR A 24 -4.66 -19.32 -13.49
N TRP A 25 -3.39 -19.17 -13.05
CA TRP A 25 -2.62 -20.29 -12.53
C TRP A 25 -3.23 -20.82 -11.22
N LEU A 26 -3.60 -19.94 -10.30
CA LEU A 26 -4.18 -20.28 -8.99
C LEU A 26 -5.47 -21.08 -9.14
N GLN A 27 -6.39 -20.64 -10.01
CA GLN A 27 -7.62 -21.37 -10.33
C GLN A 27 -7.34 -22.79 -10.83
N LYS A 28 -6.32 -22.97 -11.69
CA LYS A 28 -5.93 -24.30 -12.19
C LYS A 28 -5.34 -25.18 -11.08
N GLN A 29 -4.54 -24.62 -10.18
CA GLN A 29 -3.95 -25.38 -9.07
C GLN A 29 -4.99 -25.83 -8.04
N LEU A 30 -5.95 -24.96 -7.73
CA LEU A 30 -6.98 -25.24 -6.72
C LEU A 30 -8.20 -25.97 -7.29
N SER A 31 -8.38 -25.95 -8.62
CA SER A 31 -9.61 -26.40 -9.29
C SER A 31 -10.85 -25.66 -8.78
N GLU A 32 -10.69 -24.38 -8.43
CA GLU A 32 -11.73 -23.51 -7.87
C GLU A 32 -11.98 -22.29 -8.76
N ALA A 33 -13.20 -21.75 -8.72
CA ALA A 33 -13.54 -20.50 -9.40
C ALA A 33 -13.09 -19.30 -8.56
N ILE A 34 -12.24 -18.45 -9.13
CA ILE A 34 -11.69 -17.26 -8.44
C ILE A 34 -11.83 -16.04 -9.34
N HIS A 35 -12.64 -15.08 -8.90
CA HIS A 35 -12.77 -13.78 -9.53
C HIS A 35 -11.67 -12.85 -9.04
N PHE A 36 -10.89 -12.30 -9.97
CA PHE A 36 -9.91 -11.27 -9.66
C PHE A 36 -10.48 -9.88 -9.90
N GLU A 37 -10.52 -9.05 -8.86
CA GLU A 37 -11.01 -7.67 -8.90
C GLU A 37 -9.94 -6.71 -8.35
N MET A 38 -9.71 -5.61 -9.04
CA MET A 38 -8.89 -4.50 -8.55
C MET A 38 -9.81 -3.33 -8.21
N TYR A 39 -9.45 -2.59 -7.16
CA TYR A 39 -10.17 -1.39 -6.76
C TYR A 39 -9.37 -0.15 -7.14
N ASP A 40 -10.07 0.92 -7.51
CA ASP A 40 -9.45 2.18 -7.95
C ASP A 40 -8.88 3.00 -6.78
N SER A 41 -9.18 2.64 -5.54
CA SER A 41 -8.68 3.34 -4.34
C SER A 41 -8.64 2.44 -3.10
N PHE A 42 -7.82 2.82 -2.13
CA PHE A 42 -7.77 2.15 -0.81
C PHE A 42 -9.13 2.18 -0.11
N ASP A 43 -9.88 3.26 -0.25
CA ASP A 43 -11.22 3.39 0.34
C ASP A 43 -12.21 2.39 -0.26
N ALA A 44 -12.22 2.23 -1.59
CA ALA A 44 -13.07 1.26 -2.27
C ALA A 44 -12.71 -0.18 -1.88
N GLN A 45 -11.42 -0.50 -1.79
CA GLN A 45 -10.96 -1.80 -1.31
C GLN A 45 -11.40 -2.06 0.14
N ARG A 46 -11.19 -1.10 1.04
CA ARG A 46 -11.60 -1.22 2.45
C ARG A 46 -13.09 -1.40 2.59
N GLN A 47 -13.89 -0.71 1.78
CA GLN A 47 -15.33 -0.92 1.76
C GLN A 47 -15.66 -2.37 1.38
N ALA A 48 -15.05 -2.93 0.33
CA ALA A 48 -15.26 -4.31 -0.07
C ALA A 48 -14.83 -5.32 1.01
N ILE A 49 -13.70 -5.08 1.69
CA ILE A 49 -13.25 -5.88 2.84
C ILE A 49 -14.29 -5.82 3.97
N ASN A 50 -14.78 -4.63 4.30
CA ASN A 50 -15.77 -4.43 5.36
C ASN A 50 -17.12 -5.10 5.06
N GLU A 51 -17.51 -5.15 3.79
CA GLU A 51 -18.71 -5.85 3.31
C GLU A 51 -18.53 -7.37 3.19
N GLY A 52 -17.35 -7.90 3.52
CA GLY A 52 -17.05 -9.34 3.45
C GLY A 52 -16.97 -9.89 2.03
N LYS A 53 -16.66 -9.04 1.05
CA LYS A 53 -16.57 -9.42 -0.37
C LYS A 53 -15.22 -9.97 -0.79
N VAL A 54 -14.21 -9.96 0.08
CA VAL A 54 -12.82 -10.33 -0.22
C VAL A 54 -12.48 -11.62 0.51
N ASP A 55 -12.09 -12.67 -0.22
CA ASP A 55 -11.67 -13.95 0.35
C ASP A 55 -10.15 -14.08 0.40
N LEU A 56 -9.46 -13.53 -0.61
CA LEU A 56 -8.02 -13.53 -0.74
C LEU A 56 -7.53 -12.13 -1.11
N ILE A 57 -6.44 -11.69 -0.49
CA ILE A 57 -5.83 -10.40 -0.79
C ILE A 57 -4.31 -10.49 -0.72
N TYR A 58 -3.66 -9.92 -1.73
CA TYR A 58 -2.25 -9.52 -1.62
C TYR A 58 -2.22 -8.09 -1.07
N ALA A 59 -2.03 -7.99 0.25
CA ALA A 59 -2.14 -6.73 0.97
C ALA A 59 -0.79 -6.04 1.17
N ASN A 60 -0.81 -4.71 1.18
CA ASN A 60 0.30 -3.92 1.71
C ASN A 60 0.41 -4.08 3.25
N PRO A 61 1.55 -3.68 3.85
CA PRO A 61 1.75 -3.78 5.30
C PRO A 61 0.67 -3.07 6.14
N TYR A 62 0.16 -1.93 5.67
CA TYR A 62 -0.87 -1.14 6.35
C TYR A 62 -2.11 -1.95 6.63
N ASP A 63 -2.70 -2.51 5.56
CA ASP A 63 -3.97 -3.21 5.64
C ASP A 63 -3.76 -4.62 6.22
N ALA A 64 -2.58 -5.24 6.04
CA ALA A 64 -2.28 -6.57 6.57
C ALA A 64 -2.52 -6.69 8.08
N ALA A 65 -2.13 -5.67 8.86
CA ALA A 65 -2.35 -5.66 10.30
C ALA A 65 -3.85 -5.65 10.66
N MET A 66 -4.64 -4.81 9.99
CA MET A 66 -6.09 -4.73 10.16
C MET A 66 -6.77 -6.03 9.71
N LEU A 67 -6.36 -6.59 8.56
CA LEU A 67 -6.93 -7.81 8.01
C LEU A 67 -6.79 -9.00 8.97
N VAL A 68 -5.61 -9.17 9.56
CA VAL A 68 -5.37 -10.26 10.50
C VAL A 68 -6.07 -10.03 11.83
N ARG A 69 -5.90 -8.84 12.43
CA ARG A 69 -6.38 -8.55 13.79
C ARG A 69 -7.89 -8.36 13.85
N ASP A 70 -8.46 -7.68 12.86
CA ASP A 70 -9.83 -7.16 12.92
C ASP A 70 -10.78 -7.90 11.96
N LYS A 71 -10.25 -8.56 10.91
CA LYS A 71 -11.05 -9.28 9.90
C LYS A 71 -10.84 -10.79 9.88
N GLY A 72 -9.93 -11.32 10.70
CA GLY A 72 -9.69 -12.77 10.84
C GLY A 72 -8.97 -13.41 9.65
N PHE A 73 -8.29 -12.62 8.82
CA PHE A 73 -7.46 -13.15 7.74
C PHE A 73 -6.26 -13.91 8.31
N THR A 74 -5.80 -14.92 7.57
CA THR A 74 -4.58 -15.67 7.89
C THR A 74 -3.50 -15.34 6.87
N ALA A 75 -2.33 -14.91 7.33
CA ALA A 75 -1.19 -14.66 6.47
C ALA A 75 -0.65 -15.98 5.90
N LEU A 76 -0.60 -16.10 4.56
CA LEU A 76 -0.19 -17.33 3.88
C LEU A 76 1.26 -17.26 3.35
N ALA A 77 1.64 -16.14 2.77
CA ALA A 77 2.93 -15.95 2.13
C ALA A 77 3.32 -14.47 2.09
N ARG A 78 4.62 -14.20 1.95
CA ARG A 78 5.18 -12.89 1.66
C ARG A 78 6.33 -13.01 0.65
N PRO A 79 6.66 -11.96 -0.11
CA PRO A 79 7.93 -11.92 -0.84
C PRO A 79 9.13 -12.09 0.10
N ILE A 80 10.16 -12.75 -0.41
CA ILE A 80 11.46 -12.93 0.26
C ILE A 80 12.45 -12.00 -0.45
N ASP A 81 13.38 -11.41 0.31
CA ASP A 81 14.47 -10.55 -0.18
C ASP A 81 14.04 -9.36 -1.04
N LYS A 82 12.91 -8.76 -0.69
CA LYS A 82 12.43 -7.48 -1.26
C LYS A 82 12.28 -6.44 -0.15
N PRO A 83 13.37 -5.76 0.24
CA PRO A 83 13.25 -4.61 1.13
C PRO A 83 12.61 -3.44 0.38
N ASP A 84 11.76 -2.70 1.07
CA ASP A 84 11.22 -1.42 0.61
C ASP A 84 11.84 -0.29 1.45
N GLU A 85 12.08 0.87 0.83
CA GLU A 85 12.68 2.04 1.47
C GLU A 85 11.83 3.28 1.18
N ALA A 86 11.55 4.07 2.22
CA ALA A 86 10.94 5.39 2.10
C ALA A 86 12.06 6.44 2.09
N MET A 87 11.96 7.41 1.18
CA MET A 87 12.96 8.47 1.03
C MET A 87 12.29 9.84 1.04
N VAL A 88 12.88 10.79 1.77
CA VAL A 88 12.59 12.21 1.62
C VAL A 88 13.55 12.76 0.59
N VAL A 89 13.02 13.36 -0.47
CA VAL A 89 13.81 13.91 -1.57
C VAL A 89 13.54 15.40 -1.71
N VAL A 90 14.60 16.15 -2.00
CA VAL A 90 14.54 17.59 -2.31
C VAL A 90 14.94 17.80 -3.76
N ASN A 91 14.70 19.02 -4.27
CA ASN A 91 15.20 19.41 -5.57
C ASN A 91 16.74 19.27 -5.63
N SER A 92 17.29 18.89 -6.79
CA SER A 92 18.75 18.70 -6.97
C SER A 92 19.58 19.94 -6.67
N ASP A 93 18.98 21.12 -6.82
CA ASP A 93 19.61 22.42 -6.59
C ASP A 93 19.33 22.97 -5.18
N SER A 94 18.66 22.18 -4.33
CA SER A 94 18.39 22.54 -2.93
C SER A 94 19.69 22.56 -2.13
N VAL A 95 19.82 23.54 -1.25
CA VAL A 95 20.92 23.62 -0.28
C VAL A 95 20.70 22.72 0.94
N ILE A 96 19.51 22.12 1.06
CA ILE A 96 19.12 21.28 2.19
C ILE A 96 19.86 19.95 2.09
N THR A 97 20.60 19.61 3.15
CA THR A 97 21.40 18.38 3.25
C THR A 97 20.96 17.46 4.38
N THR A 98 20.20 17.96 5.36
CA THR A 98 19.62 17.16 6.44
C THR A 98 18.14 17.48 6.63
N ILE A 99 17.41 16.59 7.32
CA ILE A 99 15.97 16.77 7.57
C ILE A 99 15.73 17.99 8.45
N GLU A 100 16.55 18.21 9.47
CA GLU A 100 16.42 19.27 10.47
C GLU A 100 16.54 20.69 9.89
N GLU A 101 17.04 20.82 8.65
CA GLU A 101 17.12 22.09 7.92
C GLU A 101 15.78 22.49 7.27
N LEU A 102 14.81 21.57 7.19
CA LEU A 102 13.47 21.85 6.70
C LEU A 102 12.71 22.79 7.66
N GLN A 103 11.86 23.65 7.10
CA GLN A 103 11.12 24.66 7.87
C GLN A 103 9.61 24.48 7.70
N ALA A 104 8.85 24.94 8.70
CA ALA A 104 7.40 25.03 8.59
C ALA A 104 6.98 25.87 7.37
N GLY A 105 5.90 25.45 6.70
CA GLY A 105 5.35 26.09 5.50
C GLY A 105 5.95 25.58 4.18
N ILE A 106 6.75 24.51 4.20
CA ILE A 106 7.19 23.85 2.96
C ILE A 106 6.04 23.09 2.29
N ASN A 107 6.13 23.01 0.97
CA ASN A 107 5.27 22.14 0.18
C ASN A 107 5.82 20.71 0.19
N VAL A 108 5.00 19.75 0.62
CA VAL A 108 5.40 18.34 0.65
C VAL A 108 4.51 17.53 -0.28
N ALA A 109 5.09 17.05 -1.37
CA ALA A 109 4.43 16.05 -2.21
C ALA A 109 4.55 14.67 -1.57
N TYR A 110 3.44 13.95 -1.44
CA TYR A 110 3.39 12.59 -0.92
C TYR A 110 2.44 11.74 -1.75
N THR A 111 2.63 10.42 -1.69
CA THR A 111 1.76 9.44 -2.33
C THR A 111 0.45 9.26 -1.56
N ASP A 112 -0.61 8.84 -2.24
CA ASP A 112 -1.88 8.46 -1.59
C ASP A 112 -1.78 7.13 -0.82
N ASP A 113 -0.65 6.42 -0.93
CA ASP A 113 -0.37 5.24 -0.12
C ASP A 113 -0.29 5.60 1.39
N PRO A 114 -1.21 5.07 2.22
CA PRO A 114 -1.25 5.38 3.65
C PRO A 114 0.02 4.99 4.43
N ASP A 115 0.69 3.89 4.05
CA ASP A 115 1.93 3.44 4.71
C ASP A 115 3.05 4.43 4.45
N VAL A 116 3.27 4.74 3.17
CA VAL A 116 4.37 5.61 2.74
C VAL A 116 4.12 7.02 3.28
N LYS A 117 2.87 7.50 3.28
CA LYS A 117 2.52 8.78 3.91
C LYS A 117 2.84 8.78 5.39
N MET A 118 2.47 7.74 6.14
CA MET A 118 2.77 7.66 7.57
C MET A 118 4.28 7.64 7.84
N MET A 119 5.02 6.78 7.14
CA MET A 119 6.47 6.72 7.26
C MET A 119 7.14 8.05 6.91
N GLY A 120 6.71 8.67 5.81
CA GLY A 120 7.19 9.99 5.39
C GLY A 120 6.95 11.05 6.45
N MET A 121 5.76 11.10 7.06
CA MET A 121 5.47 12.04 8.14
C MET A 121 6.35 11.81 9.38
N ILE A 122 6.59 10.55 9.77
CA ILE A 122 7.50 10.22 10.88
C ILE A 122 8.93 10.69 10.56
N MET A 123 9.38 10.52 9.31
CA MET A 123 10.71 10.98 8.88
C MET A 123 10.86 12.51 8.90
N LEU A 124 9.77 13.27 8.91
CA LEU A 124 9.77 14.73 8.96
C LEU A 124 9.67 15.28 10.40
N GLU A 125 9.36 14.45 11.40
CA GLU A 125 9.30 14.84 12.82
C GLU A 125 10.58 15.51 13.35
N PRO A 126 11.81 15.12 12.96
CA PRO A 126 13.03 15.80 13.42
C PRO A 126 13.12 17.28 13.02
N ALA A 127 12.34 17.72 12.03
CA ALA A 127 12.24 19.12 11.61
C ALA A 127 11.00 19.84 12.19
N ASP A 128 10.35 19.25 13.19
CA ASP A 128 9.09 19.72 13.78
C ASP A 128 7.94 19.86 12.77
N LEU A 129 7.98 19.09 11.68
CA LEU A 129 6.96 19.12 10.63
C LEU A 129 5.84 18.13 10.88
N ASN A 130 4.61 18.56 10.62
CA ASN A 130 3.39 17.78 10.79
C ASN A 130 2.28 18.31 9.87
N ALA A 131 1.14 17.63 9.85
CA ALA A 131 0.02 17.98 8.96
C ALA A 131 -0.55 19.40 9.15
N SER A 132 -0.26 20.09 10.26
CA SER A 132 -0.70 21.47 10.49
C SER A 132 0.23 22.54 9.94
N ASN A 133 1.46 22.18 9.55
CA ASN A 133 2.49 23.14 9.13
C ASN A 133 3.20 22.77 7.81
N ILE A 134 2.71 21.78 7.08
CA ILE A 134 3.10 21.50 5.70
C ILE A 134 1.92 21.79 4.77
N THR A 135 2.22 22.12 3.50
CA THR A 135 1.23 22.39 2.45
C THR A 135 1.27 21.38 1.33
#